data_AF-A0A8J3HQQ3-F1
#
_entry.id   AF-A0A8J3HQQ3-F1
#
_cell.length_a   1.000
_cell.length_b   1.000
_cell.length_c   1.000
_cell.angle_alpha   90.00
_cell.angle_beta   90.00
_cell.angle_gamma   90.00
#
_symmetry.space_group_name_H-M   'P 1'
#
loop_
_entity.id
_entity.type
_entity.pdbx_description
1 polymer ?
#
loop_
_entity_poly.entity_id
_entity_poly.type
_entity_poly.pdbx_seq_one_letter_code
_entity_poly.pdbx_strand_id
1 'polypeptide(L)' 'MGRKRVIIGATEWGISDEDVVDVVAKIKAALQNGTVAELQLVDGANRRVTVYLNGRAAASVVLDLDLGPRPTEIPGG' A
#
# COMPACT_ATOMS: atom_id res chain seq x y z
N MET A 1 -6.89 16.48 -0.83
CA MET A 1 -7.04 15.03 -0.63
C MET A 1 -5.77 14.40 -1.15
N GLY A 2 -4.92 13.88 -0.28
CA GLY A 2 -3.68 13.24 -0.67
C GLY A 2 -3.98 11.89 -1.32
N ARG A 3 -3.04 11.47 -2.18
CA ARG A 3 -3.20 10.28 -3.01
C ARG A 3 -2.76 9.06 -2.20
N LYS A 4 -3.66 8.09 -2.05
CA LYS A 4 -3.31 6.79 -1.46
C LYS A 4 -2.38 6.04 -2.38
N ARG A 5 -1.29 5.53 -1.83
CA ARG A 5 -0.23 4.87 -2.61
C ARG A 5 0.43 3.75 -1.84
N VAL A 6 0.98 2.81 -2.59
CA VAL A 6 1.89 1.79 -2.13
C VAL A 6 3.24 1.97 -2.80
N ILE A 7 4.31 1.82 -2.03
CA ILE A 7 5.69 1.88 -2.53
C ILE A 7 6.29 0.49 -2.31
N ILE A 8 6.72 -0.13 -3.41
CA ILE A 8 7.34 -1.47 -3.43
C ILE A 8 8.75 -1.29 -3.96
N GLY A 9 9.75 -1.45 -3.08
CA GLY A 9 11.13 -1.09 -3.40
C GLY A 9 11.25 0.42 -3.70
N ALA A 10 11.62 0.77 -4.92
CA ALA A 10 11.75 2.16 -5.37
C ALA A 10 10.56 2.65 -6.23
N THR A 11 9.57 1.80 -6.48
CA THR A 11 8.45 2.11 -7.39
C THR A 11 7.21 2.48 -6.59
N GLU A 12 6.62 3.62 -6.93
CA GLU A 12 5.35 4.10 -6.39
C GLU A 12 4.18 3.70 -7.29
N TRP A 13 3.10 3.27 -6.66
CA TRP A 13 1.83 2.95 -7.30
C TRP A 13 0.69 3.61 -6.54
N GLY A 14 -0.26 4.19 -7.27
CA GLY A 14 -1.51 4.66 -6.69
C GLY A 14 -2.44 3.51 -6.32
N ILE A 15 -3.36 3.78 -5.39
CA ILE A 15 -4.45 2.87 -5.02
C ILE A 15 -5.76 3.62 -5.21
N SER A 16 -6.71 3.04 -5.93
CA SER A 16 -8.06 3.59 -6.03
C SER A 16 -8.82 3.42 -4.72
N ASP A 17 -9.70 4.35 -4.37
CA ASP A 17 -10.41 4.35 -3.09
C ASP A 17 -11.21 3.08 -2.82
N GLU A 18 -11.82 2.51 -3.87
CA GLU A 18 -12.56 1.25 -3.83
C GLU A 18 -11.69 0.02 -3.52
N ASP A 19 -10.40 0.06 -3.87
CA ASP A 19 -9.49 -1.08 -3.78
C ASP A 19 -8.63 -1.07 -2.50
N VAL A 20 -8.63 0.04 -1.74
CA VAL A 20 -7.74 0.25 -0.59
C VAL A 20 -7.78 -0.89 0.42
N VAL A 21 -8.98 -1.29 0.83
CA VAL A 21 -9.17 -2.30 1.87
C VAL A 21 -8.61 -3.65 1.41
N ASP A 22 -8.89 -4.03 0.17
CA ASP A 22 -8.44 -5.30 -0.42
C ASP A 22 -6.91 -5.31 -0.62
N VAL A 23 -6.35 -4.24 -1.19
CA VAL A 23 -4.91 -4.10 -1.42
C VAL A 23 -4.13 -4.21 -0.11
N VAL A 24 -4.58 -3.52 0.95
CA VAL A 24 -3.94 -3.58 2.28
C VAL A 24 -4.02 -4.99 2.86
N ALA A 25 -5.18 -5.65 2.77
CA ALA A 25 -5.35 -7.00 3.29
C ALA A 25 -4.45 -8.01 2.56
N LYS A 26 -4.39 -7.94 1.23
CA LYS A 26 -3.56 -8.81 0.40
C LYS A 26 -2.08 -8.62 0.64
N ILE A 27 -1.59 -7.38 0.73
CA ILE A 27 -0.19 -7.09 1.06
C ILE A 27 0.18 -7.71 2.41
N LYS A 28 -0.65 -7.47 3.44
CA LYS A 28 -0.41 -8.02 4.78
C LYS A 28 -0.35 -9.55 4.75
N ALA A 29 -1.30 -10.19 4.08
CA ALA A 29 -1.33 -11.65 3.97
C ALA A 29 -0.10 -12.20 3.20
N ALA A 30 0.32 -11.54 2.11
CA ALA A 30 1.48 -11.95 1.33
C ALA A 30 2.77 -11.90 2.17
N LEU A 31 2.99 -10.80 2.89
CA LEU A 31 4.17 -10.61 3.73
C LEU A 31 4.20 -11.60 4.91
N GLN A 32 3.04 -11.85 5.54
CA GLN A 32 2.96 -12.77 6.68
C GLN A 32 3.16 -14.23 6.28
N ASN A 33 2.62 -14.64 5.14
CA ASN A 33 2.63 -16.04 4.72
C ASN A 33 3.76 -16.34 3.73
N GLY A 34 4.51 -15.33 3.28
CA GLY A 34 5.53 -15.45 2.25
C GLY A 34 4.97 -15.93 0.91
N THR A 35 3.76 -15.48 0.54
CA THR A 35 3.05 -15.83 -0.69
C THR A 35 3.10 -14.70 -1.72
N VAL A 36 2.62 -15.00 -2.94
CA VAL A 36 2.42 -13.98 -3.98
C VAL A 36 1.01 -13.41 -3.86
N ALA A 37 0.90 -12.08 -3.83
CA ALA A 37 -0.37 -11.37 -3.90
C ALA A 37 -0.54 -10.66 -5.24
N GLU A 38 -1.76 -10.70 -5.76
CA GLU A 38 -2.18 -9.92 -6.93
C GLU A 38 -2.85 -8.62 -6.49
N LEU A 39 -2.25 -7.48 -6.85
CA LEU A 39 -2.70 -6.15 -6.43
C LEU A 39 -3.21 -5.37 -7.64
N GLN A 40 -4.45 -4.88 -7.55
CA GLN A 40 -4.98 -3.91 -8.50
C GLN A 40 -4.54 -2.51 -8.06
N LEU A 41 -3.65 -1.90 -8.84
CA LEU A 41 -3.02 -0.62 -8.54
C LEU A 41 -3.16 0.35 -9.71
N VAL A 42 -2.70 1.59 -9.52
CA VAL A 42 -2.77 2.67 -10.49
C VAL A 42 -1.36 3.16 -10.83
N ASP A 43 -1.04 3.29 -12.11
CA ASP A 43 0.26 3.81 -12.54
C ASP A 43 0.33 5.36 -12.56
N GLY A 44 1.49 5.90 -12.96
CA GLY A 44 1.70 7.34 -13.09
C GLY A 44 0.81 8.01 -14.15
N ALA A 45 0.24 7.24 -15.08
CA ALA A 45 -0.70 7.71 -16.11
C ALA A 45 -2.18 7.49 -15.72
N ASN A 46 -2.44 7.15 -14.44
CA ASN A 46 -3.77 6.88 -13.90
C ASN A 46 -4.49 5.67 -14.53
N ARG A 47 -3.72 4.68 -15.01
CA ARG A 47 -4.25 3.44 -15.57
C ARG A 47 -4.25 2.34 -14.52
N ARG A 48 -5.30 1.51 -14.52
CA ARG A 48 -5.34 0.29 -13.70
C ARG A 48 -4.34 -0.72 -14.23
N VAL A 49 -3.53 -1.26 -13.33
CA VAL A 49 -2.51 -2.27 -13.60
C VAL A 49 -2.52 -3.34 -12.50
N THR A 50 -2.17 -4.56 -12.89
CA THR A 50 -1.96 -5.66 -11.95
C THR A 50 -0.48 -5.72 -11.56
N VAL A 51 -0.19 -5.68 -10.26
CA VAL A 51 1.16 -5.84 -9.71
C VAL A 51 1.21 -7.09 -8.85
N TYR A 52 2.18 -7.96 -9.11
CA TYR A 52 2.44 -9.16 -8.31
C TYR A 52 3.49 -8.87 -7.24
N LEU A 53 3.07 -8.92 -5.97
CA LEU A 53 3.96 -8.78 -4.83
C LEU A 53 4.36 -10.16 -4.31
N ASN A 54 5.66 -10.48 -4.34
CA ASN A 54 6.19 -11.64 -3.65
C ASN A 54 6.54 -11.27 -2.20
N GLY A 55 5.71 -11.69 -1.25
CA GLY A 55 5.89 -11.36 0.17
C GLY A 55 7.10 -12.01 0.84
N ARG A 56 7.71 -13.03 0.23
CA ARG A 56 8.95 -13.65 0.72
C ARG A 56 10.20 -12.88 0.26
N ALA A 57 10.13 -12.22 -0.89
CA ALA A 57 11.26 -11.52 -1.50
C ALA A 57 11.26 -10.00 -1.25
N ALA A 58 10.09 -9.41 -0.96
CA ALA A 58 9.98 -7.99 -0.71
C ALA A 58 10.68 -7.60 0.60
N ALA A 59 11.72 -6.76 0.52
CA ALA A 59 12.43 -6.26 1.70
C ALA A 59 11.56 -5.28 2.52
N SER A 60 10.78 -4.44 1.85
CA SER A 60 9.84 -3.53 2.47
C SER A 60 8.71 -3.15 1.51
N VAL A 61 7.54 -2.85 2.09
CA VAL A 61 6.39 -2.27 1.40
C VAL A 61 5.87 -1.14 2.27
N VAL A 62 5.76 0.06 1.71
CA VAL A 62 5.23 1.24 2.43
C VAL A 62 3.83 1.51 1.91
N LEU A 63 2.88 1.70 2.84
CA LEU A 63 1.53 2.14 2.56
C LEU A 63 1.37 3.57 3.08
N ASP A 64 1.18 4.51 2.16
CA ASP A 64 0.87 5.89 2.46
C ASP A 64 -0.59 6.12 2.06
N LEU A 65 -1.47 6.04 3.07
CA LEU A 65 -2.92 6.11 2.88
C LEU A 65 -3.49 7.51 3.12
N ASP A 66 -2.62 8.52 3.30
CA ASP A 66 -2.99 9.90 3.64
C ASP A 66 -4.09 9.98 4.72
N LEU A 67 -3.95 9.21 5.80
CA LEU A 67 -4.94 9.16 6.90
C LEU A 67 -4.92 10.42 7.79
N GLY A 68 -4.32 11.51 7.32
CA GLY A 68 -4.04 12.70 8.13
C GLY A 68 -2.96 12.44 9.20
N PRO A 69 -2.49 13.49 9.90
CA PRO A 69 -1.62 13.30 11.05
C PRO A 69 -2.34 12.42 12.09
N ARG A 70 -1.68 11.35 12.56
CA ARG A 70 -2.08 10.70 13.82
C ARG A 70 -2.22 11.80 14.88
N PRO A 71 -3.25 11.81 15.73
CA PRO A 71 -3.25 12.67 16.90
C PRO A 71 -1.97 12.35 17.67
N THR A 72 -1.02 13.28 17.65
CA THR A 72 0.15 13.21 18.51
C THR A 72 -0.35 13.12 19.94
N GLU A 73 0.27 12.25 20.72
CA GLU A 73 0.04 12.08 22.14
C GLU A 73 -0.17 13.44 22.82
N ILE A 74 -1.17 13.49 23.69
CA ILE A 74 -1.48 14.64 24.54
C ILE A 74 -0.16 15.08 25.21
N PRO A 75 0.27 16.35 25.08
CA PRO A 75 1.33 16.86 25.93
C PRO A 75 0.76 16.85 27.35
N GLY A 76 1.22 15.91 28.17
CA GLY A 76 0.93 15.92 29.60
C GLY A 76 1.39 17.26 30.18
N GLY A 77 0.45 18.00 30.74
CA GLY A 77 0.64 19.20 31.53
C GLY A 77 -0.17 19.08 32.81
#